data_AF-A0A1B8HKV0-F1
#
_entry.id   AF-A0A1B8HKV0-F1
#
_cell.length_a   1.000
_cell.length_b   1.000
_cell.length_c   1.000
_cell.angle_alpha   90.00
_cell.angle_beta   90.00
_cell.angle_gamma   90.00
#
_symmetry.space_group_name_H-M   'P 1'
#
loop_
_entity.id
_entity.type
_entity.pdbx_description
1 polymer ?
#
loop_
_entity_poly.entity_id
_entity_poly.type
_entity_poly.pdbx_seq_one_letter_code
_entity_poly.pdbx_strand_id
1 'polypeptide(L)'
;MAKNEFLPFGTAEGANVLAAPEYENLAARHNGFTSGVAKSKELNKVWRQASVMASVLAQFIVDTDKKDLLDDGDAPAVKNRLVSAMKEAFKGEMPAVPKTVQTTGDSADDVMSQKAVTEALGKKAPSNVADGKLSKDQNGADIQDKTKFIENLGLGEAAKSGLKQTTGTSKTDVMSQDGVTKLGNTKLDKTGGTVDGVVTVNRDGAAVVITAKTEGASVRYELKDSDGTVIGYLGTPSNDPASPLVLRSSRGSVTFSLSDGASFTNGKRNLTTDDQSTALIAPSGWIKDKTTGLITQWMLVDTTTGTAGQTFNFPTQFPTSLLSLSTSLRSVANGYGAIAWQSVSNSSVTLVNVSSNTGASKAYIVAMGY
;
A
#
# COMPACT_ATOMS: atom_id res chain seq x y z
N MET A 1 51.24 79.52 55.56
CA MET A 1 51.03 79.15 54.15
C MET A 1 52.35 79.38 53.43
N ALA A 2 52.73 78.51 52.52
CA ALA A 2 53.94 78.69 51.74
C ALA A 2 53.82 79.93 50.83
N LYS A 3 54.93 80.63 50.63
CA LYS A 3 54.99 81.95 50.00
C LYS A 3 55.33 81.83 48.51
N ASN A 4 54.60 82.57 47.68
CA ASN A 4 54.91 82.79 46.27
C ASN A 4 55.50 84.19 46.09
N GLU A 5 56.75 84.30 45.67
CA GLU A 5 57.42 85.59 45.42
C GLU A 5 57.34 86.05 43.96
N PHE A 6 56.78 85.23 43.05
CA PHE A 6 56.45 85.65 41.69
C PHE A 6 55.13 86.40 41.71
N LEU A 7 55.20 87.71 41.94
CA LEU A 7 54.05 88.56 42.15
C LEU A 7 53.49 89.12 40.82
N PRO A 8 52.16 89.14 40.65
CA PRO A 8 51.56 89.72 39.46
C PRO A 8 51.63 91.26 39.52
N PHE A 9 51.89 91.88 38.37
CA PHE A 9 52.02 93.34 38.24
C PHE A 9 50.72 93.98 37.71
N GLY A 10 50.34 95.13 38.24
CA GLY A 10 49.27 95.97 37.67
C GLY A 10 47.86 95.34 37.72
N THR A 11 47.58 94.51 38.72
CA THR A 11 46.28 93.82 38.91
C THR A 11 45.27 94.61 39.73
N ALA A 12 45.67 95.73 40.36
CA ALA A 12 44.79 96.57 41.15
C ALA A 12 43.65 97.19 40.31
N GLU A 13 42.52 97.45 40.96
CA GLU A 13 41.43 98.21 40.36
C GLU A 13 41.92 99.60 39.93
N GLY A 14 41.59 100.03 38.71
CA GLY A 14 42.08 101.29 38.14
C GLY A 14 43.55 101.29 37.71
N ALA A 15 44.22 100.13 37.64
CA ALA A 15 45.58 100.05 37.13
C ALA A 15 45.70 100.68 35.73
N ASN A 16 46.81 101.38 35.48
CA ASN A 16 47.09 102.04 34.19
C ASN A 16 47.47 101.00 33.12
N VAL A 17 46.49 100.25 32.63
CA VAL A 17 46.62 99.17 31.63
C VAL A 17 45.56 99.32 30.54
N LEU A 18 45.86 98.90 29.32
CA LEU A 18 44.89 98.90 28.22
C LEU A 18 43.68 97.98 28.51
N ALA A 19 42.50 98.43 28.07
CA ALA A 19 41.31 97.59 28.02
C ALA A 19 41.52 96.44 27.02
N ALA A 20 40.78 95.34 27.16
CA ALA A 20 40.96 94.16 26.29
C ALA A 20 40.78 94.48 24.80
N PRO A 21 39.73 95.18 24.35
CA PRO A 21 39.56 95.52 22.93
C PRO A 21 40.65 96.47 22.40
N GLU A 22 41.14 97.39 23.24
CA GLU A 22 42.24 98.30 22.87
C GLU A 22 43.54 97.55 22.64
N TYR A 23 43.85 96.57 23.50
CA TYR A 23 45.06 95.77 23.40
C TYR A 23 45.00 94.75 22.25
N GLU A 24 43.85 94.13 22.02
CA GLU A 24 43.64 93.20 20.90
C GLU A 24 43.96 93.85 19.56
N ASN A 25 43.57 95.12 19.39
CA ASN A 25 43.77 95.93 18.19
C ASN A 25 45.12 96.70 18.16
N LEU A 26 45.93 96.65 19.22
CA LEU A 26 47.21 97.35 19.26
C LEU A 26 48.20 96.73 18.27
N ALA A 27 48.64 97.49 17.26
CA ALA A 27 49.61 97.01 16.26
C ALA A 27 50.91 96.48 16.91
N ALA A 28 51.38 97.11 17.98
CA ALA A 28 52.58 96.70 18.73
C ALA A 28 52.43 95.34 19.45
N ARG A 29 51.20 94.85 19.70
CA ARG A 29 50.98 93.48 20.21
C ARG A 29 51.46 92.43 19.21
N HIS A 30 51.28 92.71 17.91
CA HIS A 30 51.69 91.82 16.83
C HIS A 30 53.15 92.03 16.42
N ASN A 31 53.56 93.29 16.27
CA ASN A 31 54.85 93.64 15.68
C ASN A 31 55.96 93.91 16.71
N GLY A 32 55.63 93.93 18.01
CA GLY A 32 56.51 94.43 19.06
C GLY A 32 56.56 95.96 19.12
N PHE A 33 57.13 96.50 20.19
CA PHE A 33 57.38 97.94 20.32
C PHE A 33 58.62 98.32 19.48
N THR A 34 58.48 99.32 18.61
CA THR A 34 59.58 99.92 17.84
C THR A 34 60.09 101.20 18.50
N SER A 35 61.16 101.79 17.97
CA SER A 35 61.66 103.10 18.44
C SER A 35 60.56 104.16 18.41
N GLY A 36 60.39 104.89 19.51
CA GLY A 36 59.32 105.87 19.70
C GLY A 36 59.04 106.16 21.17
N VAL A 37 57.99 106.95 21.44
CA VAL A 37 57.58 107.31 22.81
C VAL A 37 56.94 106.11 23.50
N ALA A 38 57.50 105.69 24.62
CA ALA A 38 56.97 104.60 25.44
C ALA A 38 55.67 105.00 26.15
N LYS A 39 54.55 104.38 25.77
CA LYS A 39 53.26 104.56 26.45
C LYS A 39 53.11 103.57 27.61
N SER A 40 53.09 104.10 28.83
CA SER A 40 53.00 103.29 30.06
C SER A 40 51.80 102.35 30.08
N LYS A 41 50.64 102.78 29.57
CA LYS A 41 49.40 101.96 29.51
C LYS A 41 49.56 100.70 28.64
N GLU A 42 50.35 100.79 27.57
CA GLU A 42 50.63 99.69 26.64
C GLU A 42 51.64 98.71 27.25
N LEU A 43 52.74 99.21 27.83
CA LEU A 43 53.76 98.41 28.50
C LEU A 43 53.22 97.67 29.73
N ASN A 44 52.46 98.36 30.58
CA ASN A 44 51.87 97.77 31.77
C ASN A 44 50.91 96.61 31.42
N LYS A 45 50.25 96.65 30.25
CA LYS A 45 49.38 95.55 29.81
C LYS A 45 50.18 94.28 29.50
N VAL A 46 51.34 94.42 28.84
CA VAL A 46 52.26 93.30 28.54
C VAL A 46 52.85 92.74 29.84
N TRP A 47 53.36 93.60 30.72
CA TRP A 47 53.91 93.17 32.02
C TRP A 47 52.88 92.47 32.88
N ARG A 48 51.63 92.96 32.91
CA ARG A 48 50.54 92.28 33.61
C ARG A 48 50.28 90.89 33.04
N GLN A 49 50.15 90.73 31.72
CA GLN A 49 49.88 89.41 31.14
C GLN A 49 50.99 88.40 31.45
N ALA A 50 52.25 88.81 31.35
CA ALA A 50 53.38 87.95 31.65
C ALA A 50 53.48 87.58 33.14
N SER A 51 53.42 88.59 34.02
CA SER A 51 53.56 88.38 35.48
C SER A 51 52.40 87.61 36.09
N VAL A 52 51.17 87.76 35.58
CA VAL A 52 50.02 86.96 36.03
C VAL A 52 50.21 85.48 35.71
N MET A 53 50.65 85.14 34.49
CA MET A 53 50.90 83.74 34.12
C MET A 53 52.06 83.15 34.93
N ALA A 54 53.13 83.91 35.16
CA ALA A 54 54.23 83.49 36.01
C ALA A 54 53.77 83.22 37.45
N SER A 55 52.96 84.12 38.02
CA SER A 55 52.41 83.97 39.37
C SER A 55 51.48 82.75 39.50
N VAL A 56 50.65 82.47 38.49
CA VAL A 56 49.77 81.29 38.48
C VAL A 56 50.57 79.99 38.46
N LEU A 57 51.59 79.90 37.60
CA LEU A 57 52.46 78.71 37.55
C LEU A 57 53.24 78.53 38.86
N ALA A 58 53.75 79.63 39.42
CA ALA A 58 54.41 79.65 40.71
C ALA A 58 53.47 79.21 41.84
N GLN A 59 52.23 79.69 41.86
CA GLN A 59 51.23 79.31 42.84
C GLN A 59 50.84 77.83 42.71
N PHE A 60 50.71 77.31 41.48
CA PHE A 60 50.47 75.89 41.24
C PHE A 60 51.56 75.00 41.85
N ILE A 61 52.83 75.41 41.75
CA ILE A 61 53.95 74.71 42.38
C ILE A 61 53.81 74.74 43.91
N VAL A 62 53.63 75.92 44.48
CA VAL A 62 53.49 76.15 45.93
C VAL A 62 52.30 75.36 46.50
N ASP A 63 51.18 75.34 45.79
CA ASP A 63 49.99 74.60 46.19
C ASP A 63 50.19 73.09 46.11
N THR A 64 51.06 72.61 45.24
CA THR A 64 51.33 71.17 45.09
C THR A 64 52.36 70.67 46.09
N ASP A 65 53.50 71.34 46.26
CA ASP A 65 54.61 70.87 47.10
C ASP A 65 54.64 71.50 48.52
N LYS A 66 53.80 72.50 48.77
CA LYS A 66 53.65 73.21 50.05
C LYS A 66 54.93 73.90 50.54
N LYS A 67 55.82 74.33 49.65
CA LYS A 67 57.08 75.04 49.96
C LYS A 67 57.17 76.41 49.32
N ASP A 68 57.87 77.34 49.97
CA ASP A 68 58.10 78.69 49.44
C ASP A 68 58.80 78.63 48.08
N LEU A 69 58.40 79.51 47.17
CA LEU A 69 59.01 79.68 45.86
C LEU A 69 59.52 81.13 45.75
N LEU A 70 60.84 81.29 45.88
CA LEU A 70 61.53 82.57 45.95
C LEU A 70 61.89 83.09 44.54
N ASP A 71 61.96 84.41 44.38
CA ASP A 71 62.45 85.06 43.15
C ASP A 71 63.95 85.38 43.28
N ASP A 72 64.77 84.33 43.29
CA ASP A 72 66.23 84.39 43.51
C ASP A 72 67.07 84.17 42.23
N GLY A 73 66.40 83.95 41.09
CA GLY A 73 67.03 83.69 39.79
C GLY A 73 67.31 82.20 39.48
N ASP A 74 66.97 81.25 40.34
CA ASP A 74 67.18 79.80 40.09
C ASP A 74 66.07 79.18 39.22
N ALA A 75 66.10 79.49 37.92
CA ALA A 75 65.17 78.92 36.94
C ALA A 75 65.17 77.37 36.87
N PRO A 76 66.33 76.66 36.95
CA PRO A 76 66.36 75.20 37.03
C PRO A 76 65.56 74.60 38.20
N ALA A 77 65.65 75.19 39.40
CA ALA A 77 64.89 74.74 40.56
C ALA A 77 63.38 74.91 40.34
N VAL A 78 62.94 76.06 39.83
CA VAL A 78 61.53 76.32 39.49
C VAL A 78 61.02 75.28 38.48
N LYS A 79 61.79 74.99 37.42
CA LYS A 79 61.44 73.97 36.41
C LYS A 79 61.26 72.58 37.01
N ASN A 80 62.19 72.13 37.83
CA ASN A 80 62.14 70.78 38.43
C ASN A 80 60.93 70.61 39.35
N ARG A 81 60.59 71.67 40.10
CA ARG A 81 59.41 71.71 40.95
C ARG A 81 58.12 71.75 40.13
N LEU A 82 58.07 72.51 39.03
CA LEU A 82 56.94 72.50 38.10
C LEU A 82 56.67 71.10 37.51
N VAL A 83 57.71 70.42 37.03
CA VAL A 83 57.57 69.05 36.47
C VAL A 83 57.04 68.08 37.53
N SER A 84 57.51 68.21 38.77
CA SER A 84 57.05 67.38 39.88
C SER A 84 55.59 67.66 40.22
N ALA A 85 55.19 68.94 40.26
CA ALA A 85 53.82 69.35 40.50
C ALA A 85 52.85 68.83 39.41
N MET A 86 53.26 68.89 38.14
CA MET A 86 52.49 68.32 37.03
C MET A 86 52.32 66.81 37.17
N LYS A 87 53.39 66.07 37.49
CA LYS A 87 53.31 64.61 37.68
C LYS A 87 52.34 64.23 38.79
N GLU A 88 52.31 64.98 39.87
CA GLU A 88 51.40 64.73 40.98
C GLU A 88 49.94 65.02 40.59
N ALA A 89 49.69 66.11 39.85
CA ALA A 89 48.35 66.43 39.34
C ALA A 89 47.78 65.33 38.41
N PHE A 90 48.63 64.65 37.64
CA PHE A 90 48.19 63.60 36.72
C PHE A 90 48.07 62.18 37.32
N LYS A 91 48.47 61.96 38.59
CA LYS A 91 48.40 60.61 39.20
C LYS A 91 46.98 60.08 39.42
N GLY A 92 45.97 60.94 39.47
CA GLY A 92 44.56 60.56 39.69
C GLY A 92 43.71 60.43 38.41
N GLU A 93 44.15 61.00 37.28
CA GLU A 93 43.29 61.21 36.10
C GLU A 93 43.73 60.43 34.85
N MET A 94 44.87 59.73 34.85
CA MET A 94 45.17 58.80 33.77
C MET A 94 44.35 57.51 33.93
N PRO A 95 43.45 57.16 32.99
CA PRO A 95 42.78 55.86 33.05
C PRO A 95 43.83 54.75 33.00
N ALA A 96 43.74 53.81 33.94
CA ALA A 96 44.63 52.66 33.98
C ALA A 96 44.51 51.91 32.64
N VAL A 97 45.62 51.78 31.90
CA VAL A 97 45.66 50.92 30.71
C VAL A 97 45.53 49.47 31.19
N PRO A 98 44.46 48.73 30.81
CA PRO A 98 44.28 47.35 31.25
C PRO A 98 45.45 46.49 30.81
N LYS A 99 45.96 45.63 31.69
CA LYS A 99 47.00 44.67 31.34
C LYS A 99 46.35 43.50 30.59
N THR A 100 46.95 43.10 29.47
CA THR A 100 46.62 41.82 28.82
C THR A 100 47.26 40.68 29.60
N VAL A 101 46.45 39.74 30.10
CA VAL A 101 46.92 38.57 30.84
C VAL A 101 46.59 37.26 30.09
N GLN A 102 47.44 36.25 30.22
CA GLN A 102 47.18 34.90 29.72
C GLN A 102 46.46 34.05 30.79
N THR A 103 45.27 34.48 31.18
CA THR A 103 44.38 33.69 32.06
C THR A 103 43.06 33.41 31.33
N THR A 104 42.34 32.42 31.82
CA THR A 104 41.00 32.07 31.34
C THR A 104 39.94 32.71 32.22
N GLY A 105 39.29 33.76 31.74
CA GLY A 105 37.93 34.18 32.11
C GLY A 105 37.65 34.67 33.54
N ASP A 106 38.57 34.50 34.49
CA ASP A 106 38.26 34.71 35.92
C ASP A 106 38.72 36.07 36.47
N SER A 107 39.38 36.92 35.65
CA SER A 107 39.80 38.26 36.07
C SER A 107 38.66 39.26 35.88
N ALA A 108 38.32 40.00 36.94
CA ALA A 108 37.36 41.11 36.89
C ALA A 108 37.98 42.42 36.37
N ASP A 109 39.31 42.50 36.35
CA ASP A 109 40.06 43.74 36.11
C ASP A 109 40.92 43.70 34.83
N ASP A 110 41.25 42.51 34.31
CA ASP A 110 42.13 42.34 33.15
C ASP A 110 41.41 41.82 31.89
N VAL A 111 41.98 42.14 30.72
CA VAL A 111 41.52 41.60 29.43
C VAL A 111 42.24 40.31 29.05
N MET A 112 41.49 39.32 28.56
CA MET A 112 42.03 38.06 28.06
C MET A 112 42.84 38.24 26.77
N SER A 113 43.91 37.47 26.60
CA SER A 113 44.66 37.42 25.33
C SER A 113 43.88 36.71 24.21
N GLN A 114 44.11 37.12 22.95
CA GLN A 114 43.53 36.45 21.77
C GLN A 114 43.83 34.93 21.74
N LYS A 115 45.03 34.51 22.19
CA LYS A 115 45.42 33.09 22.28
C LYS A 115 44.57 32.32 23.31
N ALA A 116 44.33 32.91 24.48
CA ALA A 116 43.50 32.29 25.52
C ALA A 116 42.04 32.12 25.06
N VAL A 117 41.49 33.10 24.34
CA VAL A 117 40.15 33.03 23.73
C VAL A 117 40.07 31.87 22.72
N THR A 118 41.05 31.77 21.83
CA THR A 118 41.12 30.69 20.83
C THR A 118 41.21 29.30 21.48
N GLU A 119 42.04 29.13 22.51
CA GLU A 119 42.20 27.84 23.21
C GLU A 119 40.96 27.44 24.02
N ALA A 120 40.28 28.39 24.69
CA ALA A 120 39.06 28.11 25.44
C ALA A 120 37.89 27.72 24.53
N LEU A 121 37.74 28.40 23.39
CA LEU A 121 36.73 28.05 22.38
C LEU A 121 37.03 26.70 21.72
N GLY A 122 38.30 26.41 21.42
CA GLY A 122 38.73 25.11 20.88
C GLY A 122 38.47 23.93 21.82
N LYS A 123 38.43 24.15 23.14
CA LYS A 123 38.07 23.11 24.13
C LYS A 123 36.55 22.94 24.32
N LYS A 124 35.76 23.99 24.09
CA LYS A 124 34.28 23.96 24.26
C LYS A 124 33.53 23.30 23.11
N ALA A 125 34.12 23.26 21.91
CA ALA A 125 33.70 22.36 20.85
C ALA A 125 34.62 21.14 20.88
N PRO A 126 34.33 20.12 21.70
CA PRO A 126 35.22 18.97 21.73
C PRO A 126 35.19 18.32 20.35
N SER A 127 36.36 18.04 19.81
CA SER A 127 36.59 17.39 18.50
C SER A 127 35.82 16.08 18.31
N ASN A 128 35.28 15.51 19.39
CA ASN A 128 34.46 14.30 19.40
C ASN A 128 32.96 14.52 19.11
N VAL A 129 32.46 15.76 18.97
CA VAL A 129 31.03 16.01 18.72
C VAL A 129 30.71 16.11 17.22
N ALA A 130 31.66 16.54 16.39
CA ALA A 130 31.46 16.64 14.93
C ALA A 130 32.06 15.45 14.16
N ASP A 131 33.23 14.94 14.59
CA ASP A 131 33.98 13.92 13.82
C ASP A 131 33.76 12.49 14.33
N GLY A 132 33.08 12.32 15.47
CA GLY A 132 32.97 11.02 16.17
C GLY A 132 31.56 10.45 16.32
N LYS A 133 30.55 11.04 15.65
CA LYS A 133 29.17 10.54 15.68
C LYS A 133 28.65 10.33 14.26
N LEU A 134 28.28 9.10 13.94
CA LEU A 134 27.84 8.63 12.61
C LEU A 134 28.93 8.72 11.53
N SER A 135 30.18 8.45 11.88
CA SER A 135 31.25 8.36 10.88
C SER A 135 30.95 7.26 9.86
N LYS A 136 31.19 7.56 8.56
CA LYS A 136 30.81 6.67 7.45
C LYS A 136 31.50 5.31 7.51
N ASP A 137 32.75 5.28 7.96
CA ASP A 137 33.56 4.07 8.11
C ASP A 137 33.17 3.24 9.34
N GLN A 138 32.53 3.84 10.34
CA GLN A 138 32.07 3.17 11.55
C GLN A 138 30.67 2.56 11.39
N ASN A 139 29.89 2.98 10.38
CA ASN A 139 28.53 2.48 10.10
C ASN A 139 27.64 2.36 11.37
N GLY A 140 27.70 3.39 12.23
CA GLY A 140 26.94 3.45 13.48
C GLY A 140 27.58 2.70 14.67
N ALA A 141 28.80 2.16 14.54
CA ALA A 141 29.53 1.57 15.65
C ALA A 141 29.86 2.59 16.76
N ASP A 142 30.01 3.85 16.38
CA ASP A 142 30.31 5.04 17.17
C ASP A 142 29.07 5.68 17.84
N ILE A 143 27.88 5.11 17.63
CA ILE A 143 26.67 5.51 18.35
C ILE A 143 26.83 5.10 19.83
N GLN A 144 26.82 6.10 20.71
CA GLN A 144 27.03 5.93 22.16
C GLN A 144 25.93 5.08 22.81
N ASP A 145 24.66 5.34 22.48
CA ASP A 145 23.51 4.57 22.97
C ASP A 145 22.73 4.00 21.79
N LYS A 146 23.17 2.82 21.33
CA LYS A 146 22.54 2.11 20.21
C LYS A 146 21.09 1.72 20.52
N THR A 147 20.80 1.41 21.78
CA THR A 147 19.46 1.00 22.22
C THR A 147 18.49 2.17 22.11
N LYS A 148 18.84 3.34 22.65
CA LYS A 148 17.99 4.55 22.54
C LYS A 148 17.89 5.04 21.11
N PHE A 149 18.96 4.92 20.32
CA PHE A 149 18.94 5.24 18.89
C PHE A 149 17.94 4.37 18.12
N ILE A 150 17.93 3.05 18.36
CA ILE A 150 16.95 2.12 17.77
C ILE A 150 15.51 2.44 18.24
N GLU A 151 15.33 2.80 19.51
CA GLU A 151 14.03 3.22 20.08
C GLU A 151 13.50 4.47 19.37
N ASN A 152 14.34 5.49 19.19
CA ASN A 152 13.98 6.75 18.53
C ASN A 152 13.66 6.57 17.04
N LEU A 153 14.29 5.60 16.36
CA LEU A 153 13.94 5.23 14.99
C LEU A 153 12.60 4.49 14.90
N GLY A 154 12.03 4.06 16.03
CA GLY A 154 10.77 3.33 16.07
C GLY A 154 10.86 1.92 15.48
N LEU A 155 12.07 1.35 15.37
CA LEU A 155 12.29 0.07 14.70
C LEU A 155 11.93 -1.15 15.58
N GLY A 156 11.96 -1.01 16.91
CA GLY A 156 11.61 -2.09 17.85
C GLY A 156 12.40 -3.38 17.59
N GLU A 157 11.70 -4.54 17.59
CA GLU A 157 12.32 -5.84 17.28
C GLU A 157 12.74 -5.98 15.80
N ALA A 158 12.22 -5.16 14.88
CA ALA A 158 12.61 -5.21 13.47
C ALA A 158 14.09 -4.81 13.25
N ALA A 159 14.67 -4.00 14.15
CA ALA A 159 16.09 -3.67 14.12
C ALA A 159 17.02 -4.88 14.35
N LYS A 160 16.48 -5.97 14.91
CA LYS A 160 17.22 -7.23 15.14
C LYS A 160 17.01 -8.23 13.99
N SER A 161 16.13 -7.91 13.04
CA SER A 161 15.78 -8.78 11.92
C SER A 161 16.68 -8.51 10.71
N GLY A 162 17.14 -9.58 10.06
CA GLY A 162 17.70 -9.49 8.72
C GLY A 162 16.59 -9.45 7.67
N LEU A 163 16.80 -8.70 6.57
CA LEU A 163 15.98 -8.84 5.38
C LEU A 163 16.09 -10.28 4.86
N LYS A 164 15.05 -11.09 5.06
CA LYS A 164 15.03 -12.49 4.63
C LYS A 164 13.91 -12.73 3.62
N GLN A 165 14.23 -13.45 2.55
CA GLN A 165 13.25 -13.96 1.59
C GLN A 165 12.55 -15.22 2.14
N THR A 166 11.90 -15.13 3.29
CA THR A 166 11.10 -16.23 3.84
C THR A 166 9.61 -15.92 3.67
N THR A 167 8.78 -16.95 3.53
CA THR A 167 7.34 -16.81 3.35
C THR A 167 6.59 -17.14 4.64
N GLY A 168 5.76 -16.19 5.10
CA GLY A 168 4.54 -16.40 5.88
C GLY A 168 4.59 -17.10 7.25
N THR A 169 5.73 -17.59 7.71
CA THR A 169 5.85 -18.36 8.96
C THR A 169 6.77 -17.73 10.00
N SER A 170 7.57 -16.73 9.61
CA SER A 170 8.44 -16.04 10.55
C SER A 170 7.65 -15.06 11.42
N LYS A 171 7.78 -15.18 12.75
CA LYS A 171 7.23 -14.23 13.73
C LYS A 171 8.17 -13.06 14.00
N THR A 172 9.40 -13.10 13.47
CA THR A 172 10.48 -12.17 13.79
C THR A 172 11.12 -11.55 12.55
N ASP A 173 10.95 -12.14 11.36
CA ASP A 173 11.54 -11.64 10.12
C ASP A 173 10.54 -10.89 9.23
N VAL A 174 11.01 -9.82 8.58
CA VAL A 174 10.24 -9.05 7.61
C VAL A 174 10.24 -9.77 6.25
N MET A 175 9.06 -9.98 5.67
CA MET A 175 8.91 -10.58 4.33
C MET A 175 9.33 -9.59 3.23
N SER A 176 10.03 -10.09 2.20
CA SER A 176 10.33 -9.28 1.00
C SER A 176 9.10 -9.14 0.10
N GLN A 177 9.00 -8.02 -0.63
CA GLN A 177 7.95 -7.81 -1.63
C GLN A 177 7.91 -8.92 -2.71
N ASP A 178 9.08 -9.42 -3.11
CA ASP A 178 9.22 -10.56 -4.03
C ASP A 178 8.62 -11.85 -3.43
N GLY A 179 8.85 -12.11 -2.14
CA GLY A 179 8.26 -13.25 -1.42
C GLY A 179 6.73 -13.16 -1.31
N VAL A 180 6.19 -11.97 -1.06
CA VAL A 180 4.74 -11.71 -1.04
C VAL A 180 4.13 -11.92 -2.43
N THR A 181 4.78 -11.40 -3.47
CA THR A 181 4.32 -11.51 -4.86
C THR A 181 4.33 -12.98 -5.33
N LYS A 182 5.41 -13.71 -5.02
CA LYS A 182 5.51 -15.15 -5.32
C LYS A 182 4.39 -15.92 -4.63
N LEU A 183 4.17 -15.71 -3.32
CA LEU A 183 3.12 -16.41 -2.58
C LEU A 183 1.71 -16.16 -3.14
N GLY A 184 1.42 -14.91 -3.51
CA GLY A 184 0.15 -14.56 -4.17
C GLY A 184 -0.03 -15.29 -5.50
N ASN A 185 1.03 -15.32 -6.31
CA ASN A 185 1.01 -16.01 -7.60
C ASN A 185 0.90 -17.54 -7.42
N THR A 186 1.66 -18.19 -6.53
CA THR A 186 1.59 -19.65 -6.38
C THR A 186 0.22 -20.15 -5.93
N LYS A 187 -0.58 -19.33 -5.23
CA LYS A 187 -1.89 -19.75 -4.74
C LYS A 187 -3.03 -19.59 -5.76
N LEU A 188 -2.88 -18.73 -6.78
CA LEU A 188 -3.97 -18.37 -7.71
C LEU A 188 -3.56 -18.11 -9.17
N ASP A 189 -2.28 -18.18 -9.53
CA ASP A 189 -1.73 -17.76 -10.82
C ASP A 189 -1.24 -18.99 -11.64
N LYS A 190 -2.15 -19.49 -12.48
CA LYS A 190 -1.87 -20.15 -13.77
C LYS A 190 -1.22 -21.53 -13.82
N THR A 191 -0.62 -22.06 -12.74
CA THR A 191 -0.02 -23.41 -12.74
C THR A 191 -0.80 -24.47 -11.95
N GLY A 192 -1.96 -24.10 -11.41
CA GLY A 192 -2.82 -24.95 -10.58
C GLY A 192 -2.59 -24.77 -9.09
N GLY A 193 -3.28 -25.56 -8.26
CA GLY A 193 -3.18 -25.51 -6.81
C GLY A 193 -4.23 -26.38 -6.13
N THR A 194 -4.02 -26.73 -4.86
CA THR A 194 -4.98 -27.47 -4.04
C THR A 194 -5.69 -26.50 -3.10
N VAL A 195 -7.02 -26.55 -3.09
CA VAL A 195 -7.82 -25.90 -2.04
C VAL A 195 -8.18 -26.96 -1.01
N ASP A 196 -7.60 -26.83 0.19
CA ASP A 196 -7.90 -27.69 1.33
C ASP A 196 -9.10 -27.13 2.11
N GLY A 197 -10.30 -27.31 1.53
CA GLY A 197 -11.55 -26.80 2.07
C GLY A 197 -12.70 -26.79 1.07
N VAL A 198 -13.90 -26.44 1.54
CA VAL A 198 -15.10 -26.30 0.70
C VAL A 198 -14.99 -25.05 -0.17
N VAL A 199 -15.24 -25.20 -1.48
CA VAL A 199 -15.35 -24.07 -2.42
C VAL A 199 -16.82 -23.78 -2.70
N THR A 200 -17.28 -22.58 -2.36
CA THR A 200 -18.60 -22.05 -2.75
C THR A 200 -18.42 -20.92 -3.76
N VAL A 201 -19.08 -20.99 -4.91
CA VAL A 201 -19.04 -19.95 -5.96
C VAL A 201 -20.42 -19.31 -6.06
N ASN A 202 -20.54 -18.05 -5.66
CA ASN A 202 -21.78 -17.28 -5.74
C ASN A 202 -21.61 -16.13 -6.74
N ARG A 203 -22.26 -16.23 -7.91
CA ARG A 203 -22.14 -15.25 -8.99
C ARG A 203 -23.30 -15.39 -9.96
N ASP A 204 -23.54 -14.34 -10.73
CA ASP A 204 -24.40 -14.40 -11.92
C ASP A 204 -23.60 -14.94 -13.11
N GLY A 205 -24.16 -15.94 -13.82
CA GLY A 205 -23.55 -16.55 -15.00
C GLY A 205 -22.70 -17.81 -14.73
N ALA A 206 -21.72 -18.09 -15.59
CA ALA A 206 -20.95 -19.34 -15.54
C ALA A 206 -19.97 -19.39 -14.35
N ALA A 207 -20.18 -20.37 -13.46
CA ALA A 207 -19.33 -20.64 -12.29
C ALA A 207 -17.96 -21.21 -12.65
N VAL A 208 -17.95 -22.23 -13.51
CA VAL A 208 -16.73 -22.93 -13.91
C VAL A 208 -16.76 -23.15 -15.42
N VAL A 209 -15.69 -22.73 -16.09
CA VAL A 209 -15.50 -22.89 -17.53
C VAL A 209 -14.22 -23.69 -17.74
N ILE A 210 -14.35 -24.86 -18.37
CA ILE A 210 -13.20 -25.66 -18.81
C ILE A 210 -13.07 -25.48 -20.31
N THR A 211 -11.92 -24.94 -20.73
CA THR A 211 -11.62 -24.74 -22.15
C THR A 211 -10.49 -25.68 -22.55
N ALA A 212 -10.74 -26.48 -23.59
CA ALA A 212 -9.69 -27.26 -24.24
C ALA A 212 -8.61 -26.32 -24.81
N LYS A 213 -7.34 -26.66 -24.62
CA LYS A 213 -6.23 -25.90 -25.22
C LYS A 213 -6.15 -26.09 -26.74
N THR A 214 -6.62 -27.23 -27.22
CA THR A 214 -6.60 -27.63 -28.64
C THR A 214 -8.02 -27.91 -29.09
N GLU A 215 -8.36 -27.51 -30.30
CA GLU A 215 -9.65 -27.83 -30.92
C GLU A 215 -9.89 -29.35 -30.94
N GLY A 216 -11.11 -29.77 -30.61
CA GLY A 216 -11.51 -31.18 -30.56
C GLY A 216 -10.96 -31.98 -29.36
N ALA A 217 -10.17 -31.39 -28.46
CA ALA A 217 -9.67 -32.12 -27.30
C ALA A 217 -10.77 -32.37 -26.25
N SER A 218 -10.64 -33.50 -25.55
CA SER A 218 -11.52 -33.87 -24.43
C SER A 218 -11.41 -32.85 -23.28
N VAL A 219 -12.56 -32.53 -22.68
CA VAL A 219 -12.66 -31.74 -21.44
C VAL A 219 -13.48 -32.51 -20.43
N ARG A 220 -12.99 -32.61 -19.19
CA ARG A 220 -13.68 -33.33 -18.12
C ARG A 220 -13.29 -32.83 -16.73
N TYR A 221 -14.23 -32.94 -15.81
CA TYR A 221 -13.98 -32.90 -14.37
C TYR A 221 -13.62 -34.30 -13.90
N GLU A 222 -12.43 -34.50 -13.33
CA GLU A 222 -11.98 -35.79 -12.82
C GLU A 222 -12.20 -35.89 -11.31
N LEU A 223 -12.76 -37.02 -10.87
CA LEU A 223 -12.82 -37.43 -9.47
C LEU A 223 -11.68 -38.42 -9.25
N LYS A 224 -10.75 -38.09 -8.35
CA LYS A 224 -9.57 -38.89 -8.06
C LYS A 224 -9.58 -39.43 -6.64
N ASP A 225 -9.03 -40.62 -6.46
CA ASP A 225 -8.73 -41.18 -5.14
C ASP A 225 -7.41 -40.60 -4.60
N SER A 226 -7.07 -40.90 -3.35
CA SER A 226 -5.88 -40.34 -2.66
C SER A 226 -4.54 -40.65 -3.34
N ASP A 227 -4.50 -41.70 -4.16
CA ASP A 227 -3.33 -42.11 -4.95
C ASP A 227 -3.25 -41.43 -6.34
N GLY A 228 -4.25 -40.60 -6.68
CA GLY A 228 -4.38 -39.94 -7.98
C GLY A 228 -5.15 -40.73 -9.05
N THR A 229 -5.64 -41.93 -8.74
CA THR A 229 -6.43 -42.76 -9.65
C THR A 229 -7.77 -42.12 -9.96
N VAL A 230 -8.15 -42.01 -11.24
CA VAL A 230 -9.45 -41.48 -11.65
C VAL A 230 -10.56 -42.50 -11.38
N ILE A 231 -11.38 -42.22 -10.37
CA ILE A 231 -12.50 -43.06 -9.93
C ILE A 231 -13.84 -42.63 -10.53
N GLY A 232 -13.89 -41.47 -11.18
CA GLY A 232 -15.07 -41.02 -11.93
C GLY A 232 -14.77 -39.74 -12.71
N TYR A 233 -15.64 -39.38 -13.63
CA TYR A 233 -15.55 -38.09 -14.32
C TYR A 233 -16.89 -37.62 -14.90
N LEU A 234 -16.98 -36.31 -15.13
CA LEU A 234 -18.03 -35.67 -15.94
C LEU A 234 -17.36 -34.97 -17.13
N GLY A 235 -17.70 -35.37 -18.36
CA GLY A 235 -17.16 -34.75 -19.58
C GLY A 235 -17.10 -35.72 -20.75
N THR A 236 -16.28 -35.41 -21.76
CA THR A 236 -16.07 -36.30 -22.91
C THR A 236 -14.90 -37.25 -22.64
N PRO A 237 -15.04 -38.57 -22.89
CA PRO A 237 -13.97 -39.54 -22.62
C PRO A 237 -12.76 -39.41 -23.55
N SER A 238 -12.97 -38.96 -24.78
CA SER A 238 -11.96 -38.90 -25.84
C SER A 238 -12.12 -37.64 -26.69
N ASN A 239 -11.14 -37.40 -27.55
CA ASN A 239 -11.14 -36.37 -28.59
C ASN A 239 -11.87 -36.81 -29.87
N ASP A 240 -12.60 -37.93 -29.82
CA ASP A 240 -13.43 -38.39 -30.94
C ASP A 240 -14.65 -37.45 -31.07
N PRO A 241 -14.99 -36.94 -32.26
CA PRO A 241 -16.23 -36.19 -32.46
C PRO A 241 -17.51 -36.96 -32.07
N ALA A 242 -17.47 -38.29 -32.12
CA ALA A 242 -18.56 -39.15 -31.68
C ALA A 242 -18.55 -39.43 -30.16
N SER A 243 -17.59 -38.84 -29.41
CA SER A 243 -17.46 -39.07 -27.97
C SER A 243 -18.68 -38.49 -27.22
N PRO A 244 -19.43 -39.32 -26.48
CA PRO A 244 -20.60 -38.85 -25.76
C PRO A 244 -20.23 -37.90 -24.62
N LEU A 245 -21.21 -37.11 -24.17
CA LEU A 245 -21.13 -36.50 -22.85
C LEU A 245 -21.43 -37.57 -21.79
N VAL A 246 -20.51 -37.78 -20.85
CA VAL A 246 -20.55 -38.89 -19.90
C VAL A 246 -20.48 -38.42 -18.46
N LEU A 247 -21.29 -39.05 -17.62
CA LEU A 247 -21.13 -39.18 -16.18
C LEU A 247 -20.72 -40.62 -15.86
N ARG A 248 -19.48 -40.84 -15.43
CA ARG A 248 -18.97 -42.19 -15.13
C ARG A 248 -18.52 -42.31 -13.68
N SER A 249 -18.87 -43.45 -13.08
CA SER A 249 -18.23 -43.99 -11.90
C SER A 249 -17.47 -45.26 -12.25
N SER A 250 -16.15 -45.26 -12.02
CA SER A 250 -15.32 -46.47 -12.08
C SER A 250 -15.60 -47.39 -10.89
N ARG A 251 -16.07 -46.85 -9.76
CA ARG A 251 -16.54 -47.63 -8.61
C ARG A 251 -17.98 -48.08 -8.88
N GLY A 252 -18.17 -49.38 -9.12
CA GLY A 252 -19.48 -49.96 -9.48
C GLY A 252 -19.79 -50.00 -10.98
N SER A 253 -18.86 -49.53 -11.84
CA SER A 253 -18.96 -49.63 -13.30
C SER A 253 -20.24 -49.03 -13.91
N VAL A 254 -20.73 -47.93 -13.34
CA VAL A 254 -21.93 -47.24 -13.82
C VAL A 254 -21.54 -46.08 -14.73
N THR A 255 -22.13 -46.04 -15.91
CA THR A 255 -21.97 -44.95 -16.88
C THR A 255 -23.35 -44.46 -17.29
N PHE A 256 -23.61 -43.17 -17.12
CA PHE A 256 -24.70 -42.47 -17.77
C PHE A 256 -24.12 -41.63 -18.89
N SER A 257 -24.70 -41.71 -20.09
CA SER A 257 -24.21 -40.98 -21.25
C SER A 257 -25.34 -40.38 -22.07
N LEU A 258 -25.04 -39.25 -22.72
CA LEU A 258 -25.89 -38.59 -23.69
C LEU A 258 -25.20 -38.61 -25.04
N SER A 259 -25.87 -39.21 -26.03
CA SER A 259 -25.42 -39.30 -27.43
C SER A 259 -26.61 -39.45 -28.35
N ASP A 260 -26.50 -38.93 -29.57
CA ASP A 260 -27.49 -39.10 -30.64
C ASP A 260 -28.94 -38.80 -30.21
N GLY A 261 -29.12 -37.79 -29.35
CA GLY A 261 -30.43 -37.36 -28.87
C GLY A 261 -31.09 -38.30 -27.84
N ALA A 262 -30.39 -39.32 -27.35
CA ALA A 262 -30.88 -40.26 -26.35
C ALA A 262 -29.99 -40.28 -25.10
N SER A 263 -30.53 -40.84 -24.02
CA SER A 263 -29.76 -41.15 -22.81
C SER A 263 -29.54 -42.64 -22.69
N PHE A 264 -28.41 -43.01 -22.11
CA PHE A 264 -28.01 -44.40 -21.95
C PHE A 264 -27.51 -44.63 -20.53
N THR A 265 -27.79 -45.82 -20.01
CA THR A 265 -27.20 -46.34 -18.78
C THR A 265 -26.48 -47.63 -19.10
N ASN A 266 -25.17 -47.67 -18.84
CA ASN A 266 -24.29 -48.81 -19.15
C ASN A 266 -24.41 -49.28 -20.60
N GLY A 267 -24.49 -48.33 -21.55
CA GLY A 267 -24.64 -48.59 -22.98
C GLY A 267 -26.03 -49.02 -23.43
N LYS A 268 -27.00 -49.15 -22.51
CA LYS A 268 -28.40 -49.43 -22.86
C LYS A 268 -29.19 -48.14 -22.93
N ARG A 269 -29.94 -47.95 -24.01
CA ARG A 269 -30.82 -46.79 -24.20
C ARG A 269 -31.92 -46.77 -23.14
N ASN A 270 -32.12 -45.63 -22.52
CA ASN A 270 -33.25 -45.39 -21.61
C ASN A 270 -34.49 -45.06 -22.44
N LEU A 271 -35.61 -45.72 -22.14
CA LEU A 271 -36.89 -45.52 -22.82
C LEU A 271 -37.53 -44.19 -22.40
N THR A 272 -38.16 -43.49 -23.34
CA THR A 272 -38.91 -42.24 -23.10
C THR A 272 -40.41 -42.50 -23.21
N THR A 273 -41.23 -41.45 -23.03
CA THR A 273 -42.68 -41.51 -23.30
C THR A 273 -43.01 -41.88 -24.75
N ASP A 274 -42.10 -41.60 -25.69
CA ASP A 274 -42.31 -41.97 -27.10
C ASP A 274 -42.24 -43.48 -27.33
N ASP A 275 -41.52 -44.20 -26.46
CA ASP A 275 -41.44 -45.66 -26.42
C ASP A 275 -42.63 -46.31 -25.71
N GLN A 276 -43.53 -45.52 -25.11
CA GLN A 276 -44.65 -46.06 -24.36
C GLN A 276 -45.60 -46.83 -25.29
N SER A 277 -45.86 -48.10 -24.96
CA SER A 277 -46.85 -48.92 -25.64
C SER A 277 -48.21 -48.22 -25.64
N THR A 278 -48.93 -48.33 -26.76
CA THR A 278 -50.26 -47.73 -26.94
C THR A 278 -51.32 -48.82 -26.99
N ALA A 279 -52.55 -48.50 -26.59
CA ALA A 279 -53.63 -49.49 -26.57
C ALA A 279 -55.01 -48.86 -26.79
N LEU A 280 -55.92 -49.64 -27.38
CA LEU A 280 -57.36 -49.44 -27.35
C LEU A 280 -57.97 -50.54 -26.48
N ILE A 281 -58.41 -50.18 -25.27
CA ILE A 281 -59.03 -51.14 -24.33
C ILE A 281 -60.55 -51.11 -24.49
N ALA A 282 -61.06 -52.00 -25.35
CA ALA A 282 -62.48 -52.15 -25.68
C ALA A 282 -62.81 -53.63 -25.92
N PRO A 283 -64.10 -54.03 -26.04
CA PRO A 283 -64.49 -55.41 -26.35
C PRO A 283 -63.84 -55.98 -27.62
N SER A 284 -63.55 -55.10 -28.58
CA SER A 284 -62.61 -55.35 -29.67
C SER A 284 -61.55 -54.27 -29.63
N GLY A 285 -60.32 -54.65 -29.30
CA GLY A 285 -59.26 -53.73 -28.93
C GLY A 285 -57.87 -54.25 -29.29
N TRP A 286 -56.85 -53.49 -28.93
CA TRP A 286 -55.46 -53.82 -29.24
C TRP A 286 -54.49 -53.21 -28.24
N ILE A 287 -53.30 -53.79 -28.16
CA ILE A 287 -52.11 -53.21 -27.53
C ILE A 287 -50.95 -53.31 -28.53
N LYS A 288 -50.20 -52.22 -28.69
CA LYS A 288 -49.01 -52.13 -29.53
C LYS A 288 -47.81 -51.75 -28.67
N ASP A 289 -46.84 -52.65 -28.62
CA ASP A 289 -45.52 -52.36 -28.09
C ASP A 289 -44.75 -51.49 -29.09
N LYS A 290 -44.41 -50.27 -28.68
CA LYS A 290 -43.67 -49.34 -29.54
C LYS A 290 -42.18 -49.66 -29.63
N THR A 291 -41.62 -50.38 -28.66
CA THR A 291 -40.19 -50.71 -28.65
C THR A 291 -39.85 -51.82 -29.65
N THR A 292 -40.77 -52.76 -29.86
CA THR A 292 -40.60 -53.89 -30.81
C THR A 292 -41.47 -53.79 -32.06
N GLY A 293 -42.54 -52.98 -32.03
CA GLY A 293 -43.55 -52.90 -33.08
C GLY A 293 -44.65 -53.95 -32.98
N LEU A 294 -44.56 -54.90 -32.04
CA LEU A 294 -45.52 -56.00 -31.88
C LEU A 294 -46.91 -55.48 -31.49
N ILE A 295 -47.94 -55.99 -32.16
CA ILE A 295 -49.34 -55.70 -31.93
C ILE A 295 -50.03 -57.00 -31.49
N THR A 296 -50.75 -56.95 -30.37
CA THR A 296 -51.70 -57.98 -29.96
C THR A 296 -53.09 -57.38 -30.00
N GLN A 297 -54.02 -58.03 -30.69
CA GLN A 297 -55.39 -57.55 -30.84
C GLN A 297 -56.38 -58.62 -30.46
N TRP A 298 -57.55 -58.20 -30.00
CA TRP A 298 -58.67 -59.08 -29.72
C TRP A 298 -59.94 -58.51 -30.29
N MET A 299 -60.87 -59.38 -30.67
CA MET A 299 -62.20 -58.97 -31.09
C MET A 299 -63.26 -60.00 -30.76
N LEU A 300 -64.45 -59.51 -30.45
CA LEU A 300 -65.67 -60.31 -30.41
C LEU A 300 -66.32 -60.28 -31.79
N VAL A 301 -66.54 -61.46 -32.36
CA VAL A 301 -67.27 -61.63 -33.62
C VAL A 301 -68.62 -62.28 -33.37
N ASP A 302 -69.66 -61.73 -34.00
CA ASP A 302 -71.01 -62.27 -34.01
C ASP A 302 -71.31 -62.72 -35.45
N THR A 303 -71.44 -64.02 -35.68
CA THR A 303 -71.75 -64.57 -37.00
C THR A 303 -73.26 -64.56 -37.22
N THR A 304 -73.71 -64.10 -38.40
CA THR A 304 -75.13 -64.20 -38.79
C THR A 304 -75.42 -65.54 -39.47
N THR A 305 -76.68 -65.99 -39.37
CA THR A 305 -77.15 -67.29 -39.89
C THR A 305 -76.94 -67.44 -41.39
N GLY A 306 -76.35 -68.57 -41.81
CA GLY A 306 -76.36 -69.04 -43.20
C GLY A 306 -75.48 -68.28 -44.21
N THR A 307 -74.64 -67.33 -43.80
CA THR A 307 -73.85 -66.51 -44.74
C THR A 307 -72.36 -66.85 -44.66
N ALA A 308 -71.88 -67.68 -45.59
CA ALA A 308 -70.44 -67.83 -45.87
C ALA A 308 -69.90 -66.53 -46.48
N GLY A 309 -68.65 -66.17 -46.16
CA GLY A 309 -68.02 -64.94 -46.67
C GLY A 309 -68.23 -63.68 -45.82
N GLN A 310 -68.75 -63.80 -44.58
CA GLN A 310 -68.76 -62.68 -43.63
C GLN A 310 -67.32 -62.30 -43.23
N THR A 311 -67.00 -61.03 -43.38
CA THR A 311 -65.67 -60.47 -43.05
C THR A 311 -65.73 -59.65 -41.77
N PHE A 312 -64.78 -59.90 -40.87
CA PHE A 312 -64.61 -59.18 -39.62
C PHE A 312 -63.25 -58.48 -39.63
N ASN A 313 -63.27 -57.15 -39.46
CA ASN A 313 -62.05 -56.34 -39.48
C ASN A 313 -61.39 -56.32 -38.10
N PHE A 314 -60.06 -56.43 -38.08
CA PHE A 314 -59.30 -56.20 -36.86
C PHE A 314 -59.44 -54.74 -36.40
N PRO A 315 -59.40 -54.47 -35.08
CA PRO A 315 -59.44 -53.12 -34.52
C PRO A 315 -58.40 -52.14 -35.09
N THR A 316 -57.20 -52.64 -35.43
CA THR A 316 -56.21 -51.94 -36.26
C THR A 316 -55.63 -52.91 -37.29
N GLN A 317 -55.17 -52.41 -38.43
CA GLN A 317 -54.43 -53.23 -39.39
C GLN A 317 -53.05 -53.58 -38.82
N PHE A 318 -52.56 -54.80 -39.08
CA PHE A 318 -51.14 -55.16 -38.90
C PHE A 318 -50.31 -54.53 -40.03
N PRO A 319 -49.42 -53.57 -39.74
CA PRO A 319 -48.66 -52.84 -40.76
C PRO A 319 -47.90 -53.73 -41.74
N THR A 320 -47.29 -54.82 -41.25
CA THR A 320 -46.41 -55.69 -42.02
C THR A 320 -47.00 -57.09 -42.17
N SER A 321 -47.29 -57.78 -41.07
CA SER A 321 -47.73 -59.18 -41.12
C SER A 321 -48.50 -59.63 -39.88
N LEU A 322 -49.58 -60.40 -40.11
CA LEU A 322 -50.22 -61.22 -39.08
C LEU A 322 -49.40 -62.50 -38.87
N LEU A 323 -48.95 -62.73 -37.64
CA LEU A 323 -48.11 -63.87 -37.27
C LEU A 323 -48.92 -65.06 -36.75
N SER A 324 -49.95 -64.80 -35.95
CA SER A 324 -50.75 -65.85 -35.32
C SER A 324 -52.18 -65.38 -35.08
N LEU A 325 -53.11 -66.33 -35.13
CA LEU A 325 -54.52 -66.12 -34.84
C LEU A 325 -55.06 -67.33 -34.07
N SER A 326 -55.68 -67.04 -32.93
CA SER A 326 -56.41 -68.02 -32.12
C SER A 326 -57.88 -67.64 -32.06
N THR A 327 -58.76 -68.62 -32.12
CA THR A 327 -60.21 -68.43 -32.04
C THR A 327 -60.78 -69.31 -30.95
N SER A 328 -61.59 -68.72 -30.08
CA SER A 328 -62.30 -69.42 -29.01
C SER A 328 -63.79 -69.16 -29.13
N LEU A 329 -64.59 -70.22 -29.18
CA LEU A 329 -66.04 -70.10 -29.21
C LEU A 329 -66.54 -69.53 -27.89
N ARG A 330 -67.39 -68.50 -27.97
CA ARG A 330 -68.04 -67.89 -26.81
C ARG A 330 -69.43 -68.50 -26.58
N SER A 331 -70.22 -68.65 -27.63
CA SER A 331 -71.55 -69.24 -27.56
C SER A 331 -72.00 -69.75 -28.93
N VAL A 332 -72.76 -70.83 -28.93
CA VAL A 332 -73.37 -71.44 -30.11
C VAL A 332 -74.89 -71.51 -29.92
N ALA A 333 -75.65 -71.28 -31.00
CA ALA A 333 -77.11 -71.23 -30.91
C ALA A 333 -77.76 -72.58 -30.57
N ASN A 334 -77.19 -73.71 -31.02
CA ASN A 334 -77.66 -75.08 -30.74
C ASN A 334 -76.49 -76.07 -30.87
N GLY A 335 -76.40 -77.11 -30.03
CA GLY A 335 -75.48 -78.26 -30.24
C GLY A 335 -73.97 -77.96 -30.32
N TYR A 336 -73.26 -78.66 -31.22
CA TYR A 336 -71.83 -78.47 -31.52
C TYR A 336 -71.64 -77.35 -32.55
N GLY A 337 -70.63 -76.49 -32.36
CA GLY A 337 -70.27 -75.46 -33.33
C GLY A 337 -68.77 -75.41 -33.54
N ALA A 338 -68.35 -75.07 -34.75
CA ALA A 338 -66.97 -74.80 -35.11
C ALA A 338 -66.92 -73.52 -35.96
N ILE A 339 -65.84 -72.75 -35.79
CA ILE A 339 -65.53 -71.59 -36.63
C ILE A 339 -64.23 -71.88 -37.37
N ALA A 340 -64.26 -71.71 -38.68
CA ALA A 340 -63.09 -71.82 -39.54
C ALA A 340 -62.98 -70.56 -40.42
N TRP A 341 -61.75 -70.16 -40.75
CA TRP A 341 -61.48 -68.94 -41.50
C TRP A 341 -61.04 -69.27 -42.93
N GLN A 342 -61.74 -68.70 -43.92
CA GLN A 342 -61.53 -68.93 -45.35
C GLN A 342 -60.29 -68.20 -45.82
N SER A 343 -60.12 -66.99 -45.29
CA SER A 343 -58.97 -66.15 -45.54
C SER A 343 -58.68 -65.34 -44.28
N VAL A 344 -57.39 -65.20 -43.99
CA VAL A 344 -56.86 -64.32 -42.95
C VAL A 344 -55.92 -63.34 -43.65
N SER A 345 -56.12 -62.05 -43.42
CA SER A 345 -55.26 -60.97 -43.92
C SER A 345 -54.73 -60.12 -42.77
N ASN A 346 -53.91 -59.12 -43.06
CA ASN A 346 -53.45 -58.17 -42.05
C ASN A 346 -54.55 -57.26 -41.48
N SER A 347 -55.73 -57.22 -42.11
CA SER A 347 -56.82 -56.30 -41.74
C SER A 347 -58.10 -57.02 -41.34
N SER A 348 -58.26 -58.30 -41.67
CA SER A 348 -59.53 -58.98 -41.48
C SER A 348 -59.42 -60.51 -41.48
N VAL A 349 -60.47 -61.15 -40.98
CA VAL A 349 -60.74 -62.57 -41.20
C VAL A 349 -62.08 -62.75 -41.90
N THR A 350 -62.15 -63.72 -42.80
CA THR A 350 -63.39 -64.07 -43.52
C THR A 350 -63.80 -65.49 -43.16
N LEU A 351 -65.05 -65.68 -42.77
CA LEU A 351 -65.59 -66.94 -42.27
C LEU A 351 -65.74 -67.99 -43.40
N VAL A 352 -65.15 -69.20 -43.23
CA VAL A 352 -65.64 -70.41 -43.93
C VAL A 352 -66.93 -70.82 -43.22
N ASN A 353 -67.98 -71.02 -44.01
CA ASN A 353 -69.30 -71.53 -43.61
C ASN A 353 -69.34 -72.28 -42.26
N VAL A 354 -70.25 -71.89 -41.35
CA VAL A 354 -70.41 -72.55 -40.03
C VAL A 354 -70.91 -73.97 -40.26
N SER A 355 -70.09 -74.99 -39.98
CA SER A 355 -70.52 -76.37 -40.15
C SER A 355 -71.69 -76.67 -39.19
N SER A 356 -72.84 -77.03 -39.79
CA SER A 356 -73.99 -77.74 -39.21
C SER A 356 -74.97 -77.03 -38.25
N ASN A 357 -75.04 -75.69 -38.17
CA ASN A 357 -76.10 -75.05 -37.36
C ASN A 357 -76.75 -73.82 -38.00
N THR A 358 -78.07 -73.76 -37.94
CA THR A 358 -78.96 -72.71 -38.48
C THR A 358 -79.03 -71.45 -37.62
N GLY A 359 -78.06 -71.21 -36.72
CA GLY A 359 -78.11 -70.14 -35.71
C GLY A 359 -76.82 -69.30 -35.57
N ALA A 360 -76.96 -68.05 -35.14
CA ALA A 360 -75.85 -67.12 -34.91
C ALA A 360 -74.89 -67.63 -33.83
N SER A 361 -73.58 -67.51 -34.04
CA SER A 361 -72.55 -67.91 -33.06
C SER A 361 -71.65 -66.73 -32.69
N LYS A 362 -71.10 -66.73 -31.48
CA LYS A 362 -70.17 -65.70 -31.01
C LYS A 362 -68.81 -66.32 -30.75
N ALA A 363 -67.74 -65.62 -31.10
CA ALA A 363 -66.38 -66.05 -30.78
C ALA A 363 -65.46 -64.90 -30.43
N TYR A 364 -64.45 -65.23 -29.64
CA TYR A 364 -63.31 -64.37 -29.38
C TYR A 364 -62.19 -64.74 -30.33
N ILE A 365 -61.60 -63.74 -30.95
CA ILE A 365 -60.40 -63.87 -31.74
C ILE A 365 -59.30 -63.12 -31.00
N VAL A 366 -58.13 -63.73 -30.91
CA VAL A 366 -56.89 -63.07 -30.49
C VAL A 366 -55.88 -63.24 -31.61
N ALA A 367 -55.30 -62.14 -32.08
CA ALA A 367 -54.33 -62.12 -33.16
C ALA A 367 -53.06 -61.37 -32.75
N MET A 368 -51.93 -61.81 -33.25
CA MET A 368 -50.63 -61.17 -33.04
C MET A 368 -49.92 -60.92 -34.37
N GLY A 369 -49.22 -59.80 -34.48
CA GLY A 369 -48.52 -59.38 -35.70
C GLY A 369 -47.75 -58.09 -35.47
N TYR A 370 -47.21 -57.47 -36.52
CA TYR A 370 -46.50 -56.19 -36.44
C TYR A 370 -46.60 -55.40 -37.74
#